data_AF-A0AAJ5Z0E3-F1
#
_entry.id   AF-A0AAJ5Z0E3-F1
#
_cell.length_a   1.000
_cell.length_b   1.000
_cell.length_c   1.000
_cell.angle_alpha   90.00
_cell.angle_beta   90.00
_cell.angle_gamma   90.00
#
_symmetry.space_group_name_H-M   'P 1'
#
loop_
_entity.id
_entity.type
_entity.pdbx_description
1 polymer ?
#
loop_
_entity_poly.entity_id
_entity_poly.type
_entity_poly.pdbx_seq_one_letter_code
_entity_poly.pdbx_strand_id
1 'polypeptide(L)'
;MGQLLSTFLPPWARPYWQSIIENPLNLALFGVCVPLGVFLLWPPESSSPLSMPSVKEARSVVPTAQYSTLPAEHAKSIEWIRYTPRTLALHDGTQGEHSQILLAIDGHVFDVSSGRNFYGPRGPYGNFAGRDASRGMAKQSFALGVYIVTHAQTSLRRLTNLSIRSAI
;
A
#
# COMPACT_ATOMS: atom_id res chain seq x y z
N MET A 1 -40.29 -22.32 -39.15
CA MET A 1 -40.67 -21.81 -37.81
C MET A 1 -40.79 -20.28 -37.73
N GLY A 2 -39.92 -19.49 -38.38
CA GLY A 2 -39.92 -18.02 -38.26
C GLY A 2 -41.12 -17.25 -38.84
N GLN A 3 -41.84 -17.82 -39.80
CA GLN A 3 -43.01 -17.18 -40.41
C GLN A 3 -44.25 -17.13 -39.50
N LEU A 4 -44.41 -18.09 -38.58
CA LEU A 4 -45.57 -18.15 -37.68
C LEU A 4 -45.58 -17.01 -36.65
N LEU A 5 -44.40 -16.61 -36.16
CA LEU A 5 -44.27 -15.49 -35.22
C LEU A 5 -44.53 -14.14 -35.90
N SER A 6 -44.16 -13.98 -37.18
CA SER A 6 -44.36 -12.72 -37.93
C SER A 6 -45.82 -12.27 -38.04
N THR A 7 -46.76 -13.22 -37.92
CA THR A 7 -48.21 -12.99 -37.93
C THR A 7 -48.72 -12.23 -36.71
N PHE A 8 -48.07 -12.40 -35.56
CA PHE A 8 -48.43 -11.75 -34.30
C PHE A 8 -47.73 -10.39 -34.09
N LEU A 9 -46.78 -10.02 -34.97
CA LEU A 9 -46.09 -8.74 -34.91
C LEU A 9 -46.85 -7.65 -35.70
N PRO A 10 -46.85 -6.40 -35.21
CA PRO A 10 -47.38 -5.24 -35.93
C PRO A 10 -46.76 -5.11 -37.34
N PRO A 11 -47.51 -4.59 -38.34
CA PRO A 11 -47.04 -4.50 -39.73
C PRO A 11 -45.70 -3.78 -39.89
N TRP A 12 -45.43 -2.78 -39.06
CA TRP A 12 -44.19 -1.99 -39.10
C TRP A 12 -42.95 -2.76 -38.59
N ALA A 13 -43.12 -3.80 -37.77
CA ALA A 13 -42.02 -4.55 -37.15
C ALA A 13 -41.60 -5.80 -37.96
N ARG A 14 -42.46 -6.25 -38.87
CA ARG A 14 -42.22 -7.42 -39.73
C ARG A 14 -40.93 -7.39 -40.56
N PRO A 15 -40.56 -6.29 -41.25
CA PRO A 15 -39.35 -6.27 -42.08
C PRO A 15 -38.07 -6.39 -41.25
N TYR A 16 -38.05 -5.84 -40.04
CA TYR A 16 -36.91 -5.95 -39.13
C TYR A 16 -36.77 -7.37 -38.58
N TRP A 17 -37.89 -8.03 -38.24
CA TRP A 17 -37.89 -9.41 -37.77
C TRP A 17 -37.37 -10.39 -38.84
N GLN A 18 -37.76 -10.19 -40.11
CA GLN A 18 -37.23 -10.96 -41.23
C GLN A 18 -35.70 -10.77 -41.37
N SER A 19 -35.23 -9.53 -41.26
CA SER A 19 -33.80 -9.19 -41.33
C SER A 19 -32.95 -9.80 -40.20
N ILE A 20 -33.56 -10.09 -39.05
CA ILE A 20 -32.88 -10.75 -37.91
C ILE A 20 -32.75 -12.26 -38.14
N ILE A 21 -33.75 -12.91 -38.76
CA ILE A 21 -33.76 -14.37 -38.94
C ILE A 21 -33.02 -14.80 -40.22
N GLU A 22 -33.10 -14.02 -41.29
CA GLU A 22 -32.51 -14.37 -42.59
C GLU A 22 -30.98 -14.23 -42.60
N ASN A 23 -30.43 -13.31 -41.80
CA ASN A 23 -29.00 -13.11 -41.69
C ASN A 23 -28.43 -13.85 -40.46
N PRO A 24 -27.55 -14.85 -40.63
CA PRO A 24 -27.02 -15.64 -39.51
C PRO A 24 -26.21 -14.79 -38.52
N LEU A 25 -25.59 -13.71 -38.98
CA LEU A 25 -24.85 -12.79 -38.12
C LEU A 25 -25.79 -12.00 -37.20
N ASN A 26 -26.91 -11.51 -37.74
CA ASN A 26 -27.90 -10.77 -36.95
C ASN A 26 -28.58 -11.68 -35.92
N LEU A 27 -28.83 -12.94 -36.29
CA LEU A 27 -29.37 -13.93 -35.36
C LEU A 27 -28.40 -14.21 -34.20
N ALA A 28 -27.11 -14.37 -34.50
CA ALA A 28 -26.08 -14.55 -33.48
C ALA A 28 -25.94 -13.31 -32.57
N LEU A 29 -25.96 -12.11 -33.15
CA LEU A 29 -25.94 -10.85 -32.40
C LEU A 29 -27.16 -10.70 -31.51
N PHE A 30 -28.36 -11.02 -32.00
CA PHE A 30 -29.59 -10.98 -31.19
C PHE A 30 -29.52 -11.98 -30.02
N GLY A 31 -28.99 -13.18 -30.26
CA GLY A 31 -28.78 -14.20 -29.23
C GLY A 31 -27.82 -13.79 -28.10
N VAL A 32 -26.88 -12.86 -28.36
CA VAL A 32 -25.94 -12.34 -27.35
C VAL A 32 -26.43 -11.03 -26.73
N CYS A 33 -26.95 -10.11 -27.54
CA CYS A 33 -27.36 -8.79 -27.09
C CYS A 33 -28.63 -8.82 -26.23
N VAL A 34 -29.59 -9.69 -26.52
CA VAL A 34 -30.82 -9.79 -25.72
C VAL A 34 -30.57 -10.25 -24.29
N PRO A 35 -29.85 -11.37 -24.01
CA PRO A 35 -29.58 -11.77 -22.64
C PRO A 35 -28.67 -10.78 -21.90
N LEU A 36 -27.72 -10.13 -22.58
CA LEU A 36 -26.91 -9.07 -21.98
C LEU A 36 -27.75 -7.84 -21.61
N GLY A 37 -28.68 -7.43 -22.48
CA GLY A 37 -29.62 -6.36 -22.20
C GLY A 37 -30.51 -6.69 -21.00
N VAL A 38 -31.03 -7.92 -20.92
CA VAL A 38 -31.82 -8.39 -19.78
C VAL A 38 -30.99 -8.40 -18.49
N PHE A 39 -29.74 -8.86 -18.53
CA PHE A 39 -28.83 -8.84 -17.38
C PHE A 39 -28.51 -7.42 -16.90
N LEU A 40 -28.42 -6.45 -17.82
CA LEU A 40 -28.18 -5.04 -17.49
C LEU A 40 -29.43 -4.32 -16.95
N LEU A 41 -30.62 -4.63 -17.49
CA LEU A 41 -31.88 -4.03 -17.03
C LEU A 41 -32.44 -4.69 -15.77
N TRP A 42 -32.15 -5.98 -15.55
CA TRP A 42 -32.55 -6.74 -14.37
C TRP A 42 -31.31 -7.46 -13.82
N PRO A 43 -30.41 -6.74 -13.12
CA PRO A 43 -29.30 -7.39 -12.45
C PRO A 43 -29.88 -8.38 -11.42
N PRO A 44 -29.35 -9.61 -11.33
CA PRO A 44 -29.78 -10.52 -10.29
C PRO A 44 -29.51 -9.86 -8.93
N GLU A 45 -30.53 -9.80 -8.07
CA GLU A 45 -30.37 -9.34 -6.70
C GLU A 45 -29.18 -10.08 -6.07
N SER A 46 -28.20 -9.34 -5.56
CA SER A 46 -27.11 -9.95 -4.82
C SER A 46 -27.71 -10.59 -3.56
N SER A 47 -27.85 -11.92 -3.57
CA SER A 47 -28.25 -12.70 -2.40
C SER A 47 -27.09 -12.82 -1.40
N SER A 48 -26.46 -11.68 -1.08
CA SER A 48 -25.68 -11.60 0.16
C SER A 48 -26.69 -11.56 1.30
N PRO A 49 -26.62 -12.47 2.29
CA PRO A 49 -27.42 -12.29 3.50
C PRO A 49 -26.97 -10.99 4.17
N LEU A 50 -27.75 -9.92 4.02
CA LEU A 50 -27.63 -8.68 4.80
C LEU A 50 -28.08 -8.91 6.26
N SER A 51 -27.81 -10.09 6.80
CA SER A 51 -28.05 -10.39 8.20
C SER A 51 -26.74 -10.11 8.93
N MET A 52 -26.57 -8.87 9.38
CA MET A 52 -25.54 -8.58 10.36
C MET A 52 -25.79 -9.47 11.58
N PRO A 53 -24.82 -10.29 12.02
CA PRO A 53 -24.99 -11.09 13.21
C PRO A 53 -25.24 -10.15 14.40
N SER A 54 -26.23 -10.49 15.22
CA SER A 54 -26.46 -9.80 16.49
C SER A 54 -25.18 -9.83 17.33
N VAL A 55 -24.93 -8.80 18.15
CA VAL A 55 -23.74 -8.71 19.00
C VAL A 55 -23.53 -9.97 19.86
N LYS A 56 -24.62 -10.65 20.23
CA LYS A 56 -24.56 -11.94 20.95
C LYS A 56 -24.04 -13.08 20.08
N GLU A 57 -24.53 -13.16 18.84
CA GLU A 57 -24.13 -14.15 17.83
C GLU A 57 -22.67 -13.94 17.40
N ALA A 58 -22.26 -12.69 17.18
CA ALA A 58 -20.89 -12.35 16.83
C ALA A 58 -19.88 -12.70 17.94
N ARG A 59 -20.31 -12.61 19.22
CA ARG A 59 -19.48 -13.00 20.38
C ARG A 59 -19.39 -14.51 20.57
N SER A 60 -20.37 -15.29 20.08
CA SER A 60 -20.33 -16.75 20.16
C SER A 60 -19.55 -17.40 19.01
N VAL A 61 -19.22 -16.64 17.95
CA VAL A 61 -18.29 -17.11 16.91
C VAL A 61 -16.91 -17.28 17.52
N VAL A 62 -16.55 -18.53 17.80
CA VAL A 62 -15.17 -18.93 18.09
C VAL A 62 -14.34 -18.63 16.83
N PRO A 63 -13.23 -17.90 16.91
CA PRO A 63 -12.44 -17.58 15.73
C PRO A 63 -11.83 -18.86 15.15
N THR A 64 -12.49 -19.47 14.16
CA THR A 64 -11.88 -20.49 13.31
C THR A 64 -10.96 -19.77 12.31
N ALA A 65 -9.81 -19.31 12.81
CA ALA A 65 -8.54 -19.01 12.15
C ALA A 65 -8.45 -18.28 10.78
N GLN A 66 -9.53 -17.84 10.13
CA GLN A 66 -9.46 -17.36 8.73
C GLN A 66 -9.71 -15.86 8.53
N TYR A 67 -10.33 -15.15 9.48
CA TYR A 67 -10.68 -13.74 9.27
C TYR A 67 -10.56 -12.84 10.51
N SER A 68 -10.05 -13.36 11.63
CA SER A 68 -9.72 -12.57 12.81
C SER A 68 -8.36 -12.97 13.35
N THR A 69 -7.31 -12.68 12.59
CA THR A 69 -5.96 -12.62 13.15
C THR A 69 -5.67 -11.16 13.45
N LEU A 70 -6.14 -10.68 14.61
CA LEU A 70 -5.51 -9.52 15.22
C LEU A 70 -4.05 -9.91 15.47
N PRO A 71 -3.06 -9.20 14.89
CA PRO A 71 -1.67 -9.49 15.21
C PRO A 71 -1.45 -9.37 16.72
N ALA A 72 -0.61 -10.23 17.27
CA ALA A 72 -0.35 -10.28 18.72
C ALA A 72 0.18 -8.94 19.28
N GLU A 73 0.82 -8.14 18.42
CA GLU A 73 1.33 -6.82 18.74
C GLU A 73 0.99 -5.85 17.61
N HIS A 74 0.59 -4.64 17.98
CA HIS A 74 0.42 -3.54 17.03
C HIS A 74 1.80 -3.06 16.57
N ALA A 75 1.91 -2.56 15.35
CA ALA A 75 3.16 -1.95 14.91
C ALA A 75 3.57 -0.83 15.88
N LYS A 76 4.87 -0.75 16.21
CA LYS A 76 5.42 0.25 17.12
C LYS A 76 4.98 1.65 16.71
N SER A 77 4.43 2.41 17.66
CA SER A 77 4.01 3.79 17.41
C SER A 77 5.22 4.67 17.06
N ILE A 78 5.01 5.61 16.13
CA ILE A 78 6.02 6.60 15.77
C ILE A 78 6.05 7.65 16.89
N GLU A 79 7.04 7.56 17.77
CA GLU A 79 7.25 8.54 18.83
C GLU A 79 7.96 9.78 18.26
N TRP A 80 7.42 10.97 18.53
CA TRP A 80 8.06 12.24 18.15
C TRP A 80 9.21 12.55 19.11
N ILE A 81 10.37 11.89 18.91
CA ILE A 81 11.58 12.10 19.71
C ILE A 81 12.50 13.11 19.02
N ARG A 82 13.08 14.00 19.82
CA ARG A 82 14.06 14.99 19.37
C ARG A 82 15.47 14.45 19.53
N TYR A 83 16.20 14.33 18.43
CA TYR A 83 17.61 13.94 18.46
C TYR A 83 18.54 15.15 18.33
N THR A 84 19.72 15.02 18.93
CA THR A 84 20.88 15.89 18.71
C THR A 84 21.97 15.04 18.07
N PRO A 85 22.97 15.61 17.38
CA PRO A 85 24.07 14.83 16.81
C PRO A 85 24.78 13.94 17.83
N ARG A 86 24.85 14.36 19.10
CA ARG A 86 25.45 13.57 20.18
C ARG A 86 24.58 12.39 20.60
N THR A 87 23.26 12.59 20.72
CA THR A 87 22.35 11.51 21.10
C THR A 87 22.14 10.53 19.94
N LEU A 88 22.16 11.01 18.69
CA LEU A 88 22.10 10.18 17.49
C LEU A 88 23.32 9.25 17.38
N ALA A 89 24.51 9.74 17.74
CA ALA A 89 25.76 8.97 17.68
C ALA A 89 25.80 7.74 18.60
N LEU A 90 24.92 7.68 19.61
CA LEU A 90 24.79 6.51 20.48
C LEU A 90 24.12 5.32 19.78
N HIS A 91 23.43 5.58 18.65
CA HIS A 91 22.64 4.60 17.92
C HIS A 91 23.31 4.19 16.60
N ASP A 92 24.57 3.74 16.68
CA ASP A 92 25.38 3.33 15.53
C ASP A 92 25.35 1.82 15.25
N GLY A 93 24.63 1.03 16.06
CA GLY A 93 24.53 -0.42 15.92
C GLY A 93 25.72 -1.22 16.45
N THR A 94 26.71 -0.57 17.10
CA THR A 94 27.91 -1.23 17.62
C THR A 94 27.66 -1.97 18.93
N GLN A 95 26.62 -1.61 19.69
CA GLN A 95 26.31 -2.18 21.00
C GLN A 95 25.61 -3.56 20.96
N GLY A 96 25.87 -4.36 19.92
CA GLY A 96 25.33 -5.72 19.79
C GLY A 96 24.11 -5.83 18.87
N GLU A 97 23.58 -7.03 18.71
CA GLU A 97 22.61 -7.41 17.66
C GLU A 97 21.24 -6.73 17.79
N HIS A 98 20.81 -6.44 19.03
CA HIS A 98 19.53 -5.79 19.32
C HIS A 98 19.61 -4.26 19.44
N SER A 99 20.77 -3.65 19.15
CA SER A 99 20.88 -2.20 19.22
C SER A 99 20.16 -1.52 18.05
N GLN A 100 19.53 -0.38 18.33
CA GLN A 100 18.89 0.42 17.29
C GLN A 100 19.93 1.15 16.46
N ILE A 101 19.72 1.17 15.15
CA ILE A 101 20.55 1.90 14.18
C ILE A 101 19.72 3.07 13.68
N LEU A 102 20.13 4.28 14.07
CA LEU A 102 19.45 5.50 13.65
C LEU A 102 20.31 6.26 12.65
N LEU A 103 19.64 6.92 11.71
CA LEU A 103 20.28 7.77 10.72
C LEU A 103 19.50 9.07 10.53
N ALA A 104 20.20 10.19 10.34
CA ALA A 104 19.56 11.45 9.98
C ALA A 104 19.73 11.81 8.50
N ILE A 105 18.65 12.27 7.86
CA ILE A 105 18.63 12.81 6.49
C ILE A 105 17.72 14.04 6.46
N ASP A 106 18.26 15.17 6.01
CA ASP A 106 17.63 16.51 5.93
C ASP A 106 16.87 16.93 7.19
N GLY A 107 17.41 16.64 8.37
CA GLY A 107 16.73 16.99 9.64
C GLY A 107 15.68 15.98 10.11
N HIS A 108 15.55 14.83 9.46
CA HIS A 108 14.69 13.73 9.86
C HIS A 108 15.48 12.51 10.32
N VAL A 109 15.03 11.85 11.38
CA VAL A 109 15.66 10.61 11.89
C VAL A 109 14.86 9.40 11.44
N PHE A 110 15.56 8.41 10.93
CA PHE A 110 15.00 7.15 10.46
C PHE A 110 15.60 5.99 11.26
N ASP A 111 14.73 5.07 11.69
CA ASP A 111 15.15 3.79 12.24
C ASP A 111 15.44 2.82 11.10
N VAL A 112 16.71 2.46 10.95
CA VAL A 112 17.19 1.55 9.90
C VAL A 112 17.67 0.22 10.48
N SER A 113 17.18 -0.14 11.67
CA SER A 113 17.56 -1.37 12.38
C SER A 113 17.21 -2.64 11.60
N SER A 114 16.13 -2.63 10.80
CA SER A 114 15.78 -3.74 9.89
C SER A 114 16.83 -3.97 8.80
N GLY A 115 17.54 -2.91 8.39
CA GLY A 115 18.58 -2.91 7.38
C GLY A 115 20.00 -3.06 7.95
N ARG A 116 20.18 -3.75 9.08
CA ARG A 116 21.46 -3.89 9.78
C ARG A 116 22.59 -4.45 8.90
N ASN A 117 22.29 -5.27 7.90
CA ASN A 117 23.30 -5.76 6.94
C ASN A 117 23.94 -4.62 6.12
N PHE A 118 23.24 -3.52 5.92
CA PHE A 118 23.69 -2.36 5.15
C PHE A 118 24.27 -1.26 6.03
N TYR A 119 23.55 -0.91 7.10
CA TYR A 119 23.87 0.22 7.98
C TYR A 119 24.60 -0.19 9.27
N GLY A 120 24.76 -1.48 9.54
CA GLY A 120 25.51 -1.96 10.69
C GLY A 120 27.02 -1.70 10.57
N PRO A 121 27.79 -1.97 11.64
CA PRO A 121 29.23 -1.66 11.73
C PRO A 121 30.11 -2.35 10.67
N ARG A 122 29.59 -3.38 9.99
CA ARG A 122 30.28 -4.11 8.90
C ARG A 122 29.60 -3.94 7.53
N GLY A 123 28.54 -3.14 7.46
CA GLY A 123 27.81 -2.89 6.22
C GLY A 123 28.50 -1.83 5.36
N PRO A 124 28.27 -1.82 4.03
CA PRO A 124 28.84 -0.83 3.12
C PRO A 124 28.44 0.62 3.46
N TYR A 125 27.31 0.80 4.16
CA TYR A 125 26.75 2.10 4.55
C TYR A 125 26.87 2.36 6.06
N GLY A 126 27.66 1.57 6.78
CA GLY A 126 27.88 1.73 8.22
C GLY A 126 28.46 3.09 8.63
N ASN A 127 29.15 3.77 7.71
CA ASN A 127 29.69 5.12 7.95
C ASN A 127 28.62 6.17 8.25
N PHE A 128 27.36 5.91 7.88
CA PHE A 128 26.24 6.80 8.15
C PHE A 128 25.58 6.53 9.51
N ALA A 129 25.75 5.35 10.09
CA ALA A 129 25.10 4.97 11.34
C ALA A 129 25.37 5.97 12.47
N GLY A 130 24.32 6.41 13.15
CA GLY A 130 24.39 7.40 14.22
C GLY A 130 24.81 8.80 13.78
N ARG A 131 24.74 9.14 12.49
CA ARG A 131 25.19 10.44 11.95
C ARG A 131 24.18 11.09 11.02
N ASP A 132 24.48 12.32 10.60
CA ASP A 132 23.74 13.00 9.53
C ASP A 132 24.35 12.64 8.17
N ALA A 133 23.65 11.83 7.38
CA ALA A 133 24.08 11.40 6.06
C ALA A 133 23.70 12.39 4.94
N SER A 134 22.95 13.45 5.23
CA SER A 134 22.45 14.40 4.20
C SER A 134 23.55 14.84 3.24
N ARG A 135 24.72 15.18 3.78
CA ARG A 135 25.85 15.68 2.98
C ARG A 135 26.52 14.59 2.14
N GLY A 136 26.63 13.36 2.63
CA GLY A 136 27.20 12.26 1.84
C GLY A 136 26.27 11.75 0.77
N MET A 137 24.97 11.66 1.09
CA MET A 137 23.97 11.29 0.09
C MET A 137 23.91 12.35 -1.01
N ALA A 138 23.87 13.64 -0.64
CA ALA A 138 23.87 14.73 -1.62
C ALA A 138 25.13 14.76 -2.51
N LYS A 139 26.27 14.32 -1.98
CA LYS A 139 27.55 14.27 -2.72
C LYS A 139 27.87 12.90 -3.32
N GLN A 140 26.98 11.92 -3.17
CA GLN A 140 27.23 10.52 -3.53
C GLN A 140 28.61 10.00 -3.09
N SER A 141 29.03 10.38 -1.89
CA SER A 141 30.35 10.06 -1.35
C SER A 141 30.21 9.33 -0.02
N PHE A 142 31.04 8.30 0.17
CA PHE A 142 31.16 7.43 1.36
C PHE A 142 32.34 7.79 2.29
N ALA A 143 33.11 8.83 1.94
CA ALA A 143 34.35 9.19 2.63
C ALA A 143 34.10 9.82 4.01
N LEU A 144 34.79 9.31 5.04
CA LEU A 144 34.67 9.74 6.44
C LEU A 144 34.80 11.26 6.63
N GLY A 145 35.72 11.91 5.91
CA GLY A 145 35.93 13.37 5.96
C GLY A 145 34.75 14.21 5.45
N VAL A 146 33.85 13.63 4.66
CA VAL A 146 32.62 14.30 4.20
C VAL A 146 31.55 14.31 5.30
N TYR A 147 31.67 13.54 6.38
CA TYR A 147 30.67 13.50 7.47
C TYR A 147 31.07 14.26 8.72
N ILE A 148 32.35 14.58 8.87
CA ILE A 148 32.82 15.36 10.01
C ILE A 148 32.48 16.81 9.71
N VAL A 149 31.25 17.20 10.03
CA VAL A 149 30.95 18.61 10.33
C VAL A 149 31.60 18.85 11.68
N THR A 150 32.88 19.22 11.67
CA THR A 150 33.54 19.79 12.85
C THR A 150 32.69 20.97 13.32
N HIS A 151 32.64 21.17 14.64
CA HIS A 151 31.80 22.10 15.41
C HIS A 151 31.67 23.56 14.89
N ALA A 152 32.41 23.96 13.85
CA ALA A 152 32.46 25.30 13.30
C ALA A 152 31.43 25.60 12.19
N GLN A 153 30.80 24.60 11.56
CA GLN A 153 29.82 24.83 10.47
C GLN A 153 28.36 24.81 10.94
N THR A 154 28.10 24.64 12.23
CA THR A 154 26.77 24.59 12.85
C THR A 154 26.03 25.95 12.84
N SER A 155 26.63 27.03 12.34
CA SER A 155 26.02 28.37 12.41
C SER A 155 24.97 28.67 11.33
N LEU A 156 24.90 27.88 10.23
CA LEU A 156 24.00 28.20 9.10
C LEU A 156 22.82 27.24 8.90
N ARG A 157 22.65 26.21 9.73
CA ARG A 157 21.35 25.55 9.91
C ARG A 157 21.10 25.31 11.39
N ARG A 158 20.11 26.02 11.93
CA ARG A 158 19.54 25.89 13.28
C ARG A 158 18.84 24.52 13.46
N LEU A 159 19.57 23.42 13.31
CA LEU A 159 19.07 22.06 13.48
C LEU A 159 19.14 21.67 14.95
N THR A 160 18.40 22.39 15.79
CA THR A 160 18.23 21.96 17.18
C THR A 160 17.16 20.88 17.28
N ASN A 161 16.28 20.70 16.28
CA ASN A 161 15.18 19.72 16.29
C ASN A 161 15.30 18.76 15.11
N LEU A 162 15.68 17.50 15.36
CA LEU A 162 15.54 16.40 14.41
C LEU A 162 14.25 15.64 14.75
N SER A 163 13.33 15.49 13.79
CA SER A 163 11.98 14.92 14.00
C SER A 163 11.82 13.61 13.23
N ILE A 164 11.47 12.51 13.91
CA ILE A 164 11.28 11.19 13.28
C ILE A 164 10.11 11.26 12.29
N ARG A 165 10.36 10.87 11.03
CA ARG A 165 9.30 10.42 10.12
C ARG A 165 9.59 8.96 9.79
N SER A 166 8.58 8.11 9.91
CA SER A 166 8.69 6.69 9.57
C SER A 166 9.23 6.52 8.15
N ALA A 167 10.30 5.74 8.00
CA ALA A 167 10.69 5.22 6.69
C ALA A 167 9.63 4.19 6.27
N ILE A 168 9.20 4.31 5.01
CA ILE A 168 8.35 3.34 4.30
C ILE A 168 9.21 2.13 3.95
#